data_AF-A0A7S1UH26-F1
#
_entry.id   AF-A0A7S1UH26-F1
#
_cell.length_a   1.000
_cell.length_b   1.000
_cell.length_c   1.000
_cell.angle_alpha   90.00
_cell.angle_beta   90.00
_cell.angle_gamma   90.00
#
_symmetry.space_group_name_H-M   'P 1'
#
loop_
_entity.id
_entity.type
_entity.pdbx_description
1 polymer ?
#
loop_
_entity_poly.entity_id
_entity_poly.type
_entity_poly.pdbx_seq_one_letter_code
_entity_poly.pdbx_strand_id
1 'polypeptide(L)'
;AAGAGAASYGGDVEGPEGVDEIIEQLLAGLRDKDTMVRWSAAKGLGRITDRLPRAFGDDVVGAVLDLISDTEGNHAWHGALLCVAELARRGLLLPERLDHVVPLLATGLFYDVR
;
A
#
# COMPACT_ATOMS: atom_id res chain seq x y z
N ALA A 1 9.32 18.38 -45.62
CA ALA A 1 9.22 16.94 -45.31
C ALA A 1 9.64 16.78 -43.85
N ALA A 2 8.70 16.32 -43.01
CA ALA A 2 8.89 16.13 -41.58
C ALA A 2 9.73 14.87 -41.33
N GLY A 3 10.85 15.03 -40.62
CA GLY A 3 11.57 13.92 -39.99
C GLY A 3 11.11 13.81 -38.54
N ALA A 4 10.46 12.71 -38.23
CA ALA A 4 9.78 12.44 -36.97
C ALA A 4 10.72 12.58 -35.75
N GLY A 5 10.27 13.36 -34.77
CA GLY A 5 10.86 13.38 -33.44
C GLY A 5 10.55 12.06 -32.74
N ALA A 6 11.59 11.31 -32.41
CA ALA A 6 11.51 10.24 -31.42
C ALA A 6 11.24 10.90 -30.06
N ALA A 7 9.99 10.85 -29.61
CA ALA A 7 9.65 11.20 -28.24
C ALA A 7 10.24 10.12 -27.32
N SER A 8 11.26 10.48 -26.56
CA SER A 8 11.79 9.67 -25.46
C SER A 8 10.73 9.59 -24.36
N TYR A 9 10.13 8.41 -24.18
CA TYR A 9 9.35 8.10 -22.97
C TYR A 9 10.33 7.84 -21.82
N GLY A 10 10.75 8.91 -21.18
CA GLY A 10 11.64 8.90 -20.02
C GLY A 10 11.44 10.20 -19.26
N GLY A 11 10.21 10.45 -18.83
CA GLY A 11 9.91 11.49 -17.87
C GLY A 11 9.48 10.80 -16.59
N ASP A 12 10.26 10.96 -15.53
CA ASP A 12 9.83 10.64 -14.17
C ASP A 12 8.51 11.36 -13.95
N VAL A 13 7.42 10.58 -13.87
CA VAL A 13 6.08 11.14 -13.69
C VAL A 13 6.02 11.63 -12.26
N GLU A 14 6.36 12.90 -12.04
CA GLU A 14 6.30 13.52 -10.72
C GLU A 14 4.84 13.50 -10.25
N GLY A 15 4.60 12.81 -9.13
CA GLY A 15 3.28 12.68 -8.54
C GLY A 15 2.72 14.04 -8.11
N PRO A 16 1.42 14.14 -7.80
CA PRO A 16 0.86 15.37 -7.28
C PRO A 16 1.59 15.77 -5.98
N GLU A 17 2.04 17.03 -5.88
CA GLU A 17 2.78 17.53 -4.72
C GLU A 17 2.04 17.21 -3.40
N GLY A 18 2.76 16.67 -2.42
CA GLY A 18 2.24 16.33 -1.10
C GLY A 18 1.50 14.98 -0.99
N VAL A 19 1.33 14.22 -2.08
CA VAL A 19 0.74 12.87 -1.99
C VAL A 19 1.60 11.91 -1.18
N ASP A 20 2.92 11.98 -1.33
CA ASP A 20 3.85 11.14 -0.57
C ASP A 20 3.75 11.40 0.93
N GLU A 21 3.70 12.67 1.35
CA GLU A 21 3.52 13.05 2.76
C GLU A 21 2.20 12.52 3.33
N ILE A 22 1.14 12.50 2.53
CA ILE A 22 -0.16 11.94 2.95
C ILE A 22 -0.07 10.42 3.07
N ILE A 23 0.58 9.74 2.11
CA ILE A 23 0.78 8.30 2.15
C ILE A 23 1.60 7.92 3.40
N GLU A 24 2.69 8.62 3.68
CA GLU A 24 3.52 8.43 4.87
C GLU A 24 2.72 8.61 6.17
N GLN A 25 1.91 9.67 6.27
CA GLN A 25 1.03 9.89 7.43
C GLN A 25 0.01 8.76 7.61
N LEU A 26 -0.57 8.25 6.52
CA LEU A 26 -1.51 7.13 6.60
C LEU A 26 -0.80 5.82 6.96
N LEU A 27 0.39 5.56 6.44
CA LEU A 27 1.22 4.40 6.81
C LEU A 27 1.61 4.45 8.30
N ALA A 28 1.91 5.64 8.84
CA ALA A 28 2.10 5.82 10.27
C ALA A 28 0.80 5.53 11.06
N GLY A 29 -0.35 5.99 10.54
CA GLY A 29 -1.67 5.73 11.12
C GLY A 29 -2.06 4.25 11.20
N LEU A 30 -1.51 3.39 10.33
CA LEU A 30 -1.70 1.93 10.44
C LEU A 30 -1.09 1.34 11.72
N ARG A 31 -0.15 2.03 12.36
CA ARG A 31 0.51 1.61 13.61
C ARG A 31 -0.14 2.17 14.87
N ASP A 32 -1.16 3.00 14.73
CA ASP A 32 -1.77 3.68 15.85
C ASP A 32 -2.38 2.67 16.84
N LYS A 33 -2.41 3.02 18.14
CA LYS A 33 -3.01 2.19 19.18
C LYS A 33 -4.53 2.07 19.04
N ASP A 34 -5.18 3.11 18.52
CA ASP A 34 -6.63 3.15 18.32
C ASP A 34 -7.01 2.46 17.00
N THR A 35 -7.86 1.44 17.11
CA THR A 35 -8.42 0.71 15.97
C THR A 35 -9.14 1.63 14.99
N MET A 36 -9.79 2.69 15.45
CA MET A 36 -10.48 3.65 14.59
C MET A 36 -9.52 4.43 13.71
N VAL A 37 -8.34 4.78 14.23
CA VAL A 37 -7.28 5.44 13.46
C VAL A 37 -6.72 4.48 12.42
N ARG A 38 -6.40 3.24 12.81
CA ARG A 38 -5.92 2.21 11.86
C ARG A 38 -6.90 1.95 10.72
N TRP A 39 -8.18 1.78 11.04
CA TRP A 39 -9.22 1.58 10.03
C TRP A 39 -9.36 2.79 9.10
N SER A 40 -9.33 4.00 9.66
CA SER A 40 -9.42 5.23 8.88
C SER A 40 -8.22 5.39 7.94
N ALA A 41 -7.01 5.08 8.43
CA ALA A 41 -5.78 5.08 7.65
C ALA A 41 -5.84 4.07 6.48
N ALA A 42 -6.25 2.82 6.75
CA ALA A 42 -6.46 1.79 5.73
C ALA A 42 -7.45 2.23 4.64
N LYS A 43 -8.59 2.83 5.04
CA LYS A 43 -9.56 3.40 4.09
C LYS A 43 -9.00 4.57 3.31
N GLY A 44 -8.14 5.39 3.91
CA GLY A 44 -7.44 6.49 3.25
C GLY A 44 -6.52 5.98 2.16
N LEU A 45 -5.59 5.07 2.51
CA LEU A 45 -4.66 4.45 1.57
C LEU A 45 -5.39 3.81 0.41
N GLY A 46 -6.40 2.97 0.68
CA GLY A 46 -7.18 2.34 -0.38
C GLY A 46 -7.87 3.33 -1.33
N ARG A 47 -8.24 4.55 -0.89
CA ARG A 47 -8.80 5.58 -1.79
C ARG A 47 -7.73 6.29 -2.61
N ILE A 48 -6.56 6.55 -2.02
CA ILE A 48 -5.46 7.21 -2.71
C ILE A 48 -4.87 6.25 -3.75
N THR A 49 -4.56 5.02 -3.36
CA THR A 49 -4.03 3.97 -4.26
C THR A 49 -4.93 3.74 -5.48
N ASP A 50 -6.25 3.79 -5.32
CA ASP A 50 -7.24 3.67 -6.42
C ASP A 50 -7.16 4.79 -7.47
N ARG A 51 -6.45 5.88 -7.15
CA ARG A 51 -6.26 7.04 -8.03
C ARG A 51 -4.82 7.19 -8.52
N LEU A 52 -3.91 6.36 -8.04
CA LEU A 52 -2.52 6.38 -8.45
C LEU A 52 -2.31 5.59 -9.75
N PRO A 53 -1.34 5.98 -10.58
CA PRO A 53 -0.82 5.12 -11.63
C PRO A 53 -0.38 3.76 -11.06
N ARG A 54 -0.46 2.72 -11.88
CA ARG A 54 -0.20 1.32 -11.49
C ARG A 54 1.12 1.16 -10.70
N ALA A 55 2.20 1.79 -11.16
CA ALA A 55 3.52 1.69 -10.52
C ALA A 55 3.50 2.22 -9.08
N PHE A 56 3.02 3.45 -8.87
CA PHE A 56 2.93 4.03 -7.53
C PHE A 56 1.93 3.29 -6.64
N GLY A 57 0.84 2.78 -7.20
CA GLY A 57 -0.09 1.95 -6.44
C GLY A 57 0.56 0.65 -5.95
N ASP A 58 1.41 0.05 -6.78
CA ASP A 58 2.21 -1.14 -6.46
C ASP A 58 3.23 -0.88 -5.34
N ASP A 59 3.85 0.31 -5.35
CA ASP A 59 4.76 0.76 -4.29
C ASP A 59 4.03 0.91 -2.95
N VAL A 60 2.82 1.49 -2.94
CA VAL A 60 1.99 1.57 -1.73
C VAL A 60 1.63 0.18 -1.20
N VAL A 61 1.29 -0.76 -2.08
CA VAL A 61 1.04 -2.16 -1.68
C VAL A 61 2.30 -2.75 -1.03
N GLY A 62 3.48 -2.54 -1.62
CA GLY A 62 4.76 -2.95 -1.04
C GLY A 62 4.97 -2.40 0.37
N ALA A 63 4.84 -1.08 0.55
CA ALA A 63 5.01 -0.42 1.83
C ALA A 63 4.05 -0.92 2.92
N VAL A 64 2.81 -1.30 2.55
CA VAL A 64 1.85 -1.91 3.48
C VAL A 64 2.28 -3.32 3.86
N LEU A 65 2.82 -4.11 2.93
CA LEU A 65 3.28 -5.48 3.21
C LEU A 65 4.52 -5.51 4.10
N ASP A 66 5.40 -4.52 3.99
CA ASP A 66 6.60 -4.39 4.84
C ASP A 66 6.25 -4.22 6.34
N LEU A 67 5.01 -3.79 6.64
CA LEU A 67 4.48 -3.72 8.00
C LEU A 67 4.17 -5.09 8.61
N ILE A 68 4.05 -6.13 7.79
CA ILE A 68 3.82 -7.51 8.20
C ILE A 68 5.19 -8.18 8.34
N SER A 69 5.95 -7.73 9.35
CA SER A 69 7.31 -8.21 9.61
C SER A 69 7.54 -8.43 11.10
N ASP A 70 8.48 -9.33 11.43
CA ASP A 70 8.76 -9.70 12.83
C ASP A 70 9.33 -8.54 13.67
N THR A 71 9.74 -7.44 13.03
CA THR A 71 10.23 -6.22 13.69
C THR A 71 9.12 -5.25 14.07
N GLU A 72 7.91 -5.44 13.56
CA GLU A 72 6.76 -4.57 13.77
C GLU A 72 5.84 -5.10 14.88
N GLY A 73 5.15 -4.19 15.58
CA GLY A 73 4.27 -4.56 16.69
C GLY A 73 2.86 -4.99 16.26
N ASN A 74 2.08 -5.55 17.19
CA ASN A 74 0.71 -6.05 16.95
C ASN A 74 -0.22 -5.01 16.28
N HIS A 75 -0.08 -3.71 16.62
CA HIS A 75 -0.87 -2.65 16.00
C HIS A 75 -0.56 -2.50 14.51
N ALA A 76 0.73 -2.52 14.14
CA ALA A 76 1.19 -2.41 12.76
C ALA A 76 0.70 -3.61 11.93
N TRP A 77 0.86 -4.83 12.44
CA TRP A 77 0.33 -6.04 11.82
C TRP A 77 -1.18 -5.96 11.59
N HIS A 78 -1.93 -5.57 12.63
CA HIS A 78 -3.38 -5.45 12.51
C HIS A 78 -3.78 -4.37 11.49
N GLY A 79 -3.15 -3.19 11.52
CA GLY A 79 -3.41 -2.12 10.56
C GLY A 79 -3.06 -2.53 9.13
N ALA A 80 -1.94 -3.20 8.92
CA ALA A 80 -1.51 -3.72 7.64
C ALA A 80 -2.53 -4.71 7.06
N LEU A 81 -2.97 -5.70 7.85
CA LEU A 81 -3.99 -6.66 7.42
C LEU A 81 -5.33 -6.00 7.08
N LEU A 82 -5.75 -4.98 7.85
CA LEU A 82 -6.93 -4.17 7.52
C LEU A 82 -6.76 -3.43 6.17
N CYS A 83 -5.57 -2.88 5.92
CA CYS A 83 -5.26 -2.21 4.66
C CYS A 83 -5.21 -3.19 3.49
N VAL A 84 -4.58 -4.36 3.63
CA VAL A 84 -4.57 -5.40 2.60
C VAL A 84 -5.99 -5.85 2.27
N ALA A 85 -6.85 -6.04 3.28
CA ALA A 85 -8.27 -6.34 3.06
C ALA A 85 -8.99 -5.22 2.29
N GLU A 86 -8.71 -3.95 2.59
CA GLU A 86 -9.30 -2.81 1.88
C GLU A 86 -8.81 -2.71 0.42
N LEU A 87 -7.52 -2.96 0.18
CA LEU A 87 -6.92 -3.00 -1.16
C LEU A 87 -7.49 -4.17 -1.98
N ALA A 88 -7.61 -5.35 -1.37
CA ALA A 88 -8.23 -6.54 -1.97
C ALA A 88 -9.68 -6.26 -2.38
N ARG A 89 -10.47 -5.67 -1.49
CA ARG A 89 -11.88 -5.32 -1.73
C ARG A 89 -12.06 -4.33 -2.90
N ARG A 90 -11.03 -3.54 -3.20
CA ARG A 90 -11.00 -2.57 -4.31
C ARG A 90 -10.41 -3.14 -5.60
N GLY A 91 -9.86 -4.36 -5.57
CA GLY A 91 -9.16 -4.93 -6.73
C GLY A 91 -7.79 -4.31 -6.99
N LEU A 92 -7.16 -3.73 -5.95
CA LEU A 92 -5.86 -3.04 -6.06
C LEU A 92 -4.66 -3.96 -5.78
N LEU A 93 -4.91 -5.20 -5.39
CA LEU A 93 -3.87 -6.22 -5.32
C LEU A 93 -3.69 -6.83 -6.70
N LEU A 94 -2.54 -6.54 -7.30
CA LEU A 94 -2.23 -7.02 -8.64
C LEU A 94 -2.03 -8.54 -8.63
N PRO A 95 -2.51 -9.27 -9.66
CA PRO A 95 -2.40 -10.73 -9.71
C PRO A 95 -0.98 -11.23 -9.52
N GLU A 96 0.02 -10.52 -10.06
CA GLU A 96 1.43 -10.90 -9.99
C GLU A 96 2.01 -10.81 -8.57
N ARG A 97 1.35 -10.06 -7.67
CA ARG A 97 1.74 -9.98 -6.26
C ARG A 97 1.09 -11.06 -5.39
N LEU A 98 0.08 -11.78 -5.88
CA LEU A 98 -0.67 -12.73 -5.04
C LEU A 98 0.20 -13.87 -4.52
N ASP A 99 1.20 -14.31 -5.29
CA ASP A 99 2.16 -15.34 -4.86
C ASP A 99 2.97 -14.90 -3.64
N HIS A 100 3.12 -13.59 -3.43
CA HIS A 100 3.79 -13.03 -2.26
C HIS A 100 2.79 -12.64 -1.14
N VAL A 101 1.67 -12.02 -1.51
CA VAL A 101 0.66 -11.54 -0.55
C VAL A 101 -0.04 -12.70 0.17
N VAL A 102 -0.41 -13.77 -0.53
CA VAL A 102 -1.18 -14.87 0.06
C VAL A 102 -0.41 -15.58 1.19
N PRO A 103 0.88 -15.96 1.02
CA PRO A 103 1.68 -16.48 2.12
C PRO A 103 1.80 -15.54 3.32
N LEU A 104 1.99 -14.24 3.09
CA LEU A 104 2.04 -13.22 4.15
C LEU A 104 0.71 -13.08 4.90
N LEU A 105 -0.42 -13.17 4.20
CA LEU A 105 -1.73 -13.17 4.86
C LEU A 105 -1.93 -14.43 5.72
N ALA A 106 -1.38 -15.57 5.27
CA ALA A 106 -1.41 -16.79 6.06
C ALA A 106 -0.61 -16.64 7.36
N THR A 107 0.56 -15.99 7.36
CA THR A 107 1.30 -15.72 8.61
C THR A 107 0.49 -14.81 9.55
N GLY A 108 -0.19 -13.80 9.01
CA GLY A 108 -1.11 -12.95 9.78
C GLY A 108 -2.27 -13.70 10.43
N LEU A 109 -2.76 -14.78 9.81
CA LEU A 109 -3.84 -15.61 10.37
C LEU A 109 -3.39 -16.42 11.59
N PHE A 110 -2.11 -16.78 11.64
CA PHE A 110 -1.49 -17.53 12.74
C PHE A 110 -0.74 -16.63 13.73
N TYR A 111 -0.72 -15.32 13.50
CA TYR A 111 -0.07 -14.36 14.39
C TYR A 111 -0.94 -14.16 15.65
N ASP A 112 -0.66 -14.99 16.67
CA ASP A 112 -1.14 -14.84 18.05
C ASP A 112 0.07 -14.51 18.94
N VAL A 113 0.52 -13.26 18.90
CA VAL A 113 1.52 -12.78 19.87
C VAL A 113 0.80 -12.46 21.17
N ARG A 114 0.89 -13.42 22.09
CA ARG A 114 0.44 -13.34 23.48
C ARG A 114 1.26 -12.38 24.33
#